data_AF-A0A535Q9I3-F1
#
_entry.id   AF-A0A535Q9I3-F1
#
_cell.length_a   1.000
_cell.length_b   1.000
_cell.length_c   1.000
_cell.angle_alpha   90.00
_cell.angle_beta   90.00
_cell.angle_gamma   90.00
#
_symmetry.space_group_name_H-M   'P 1'
#
loop_
_entity.id
_entity.type
_entity.pdbx_description
1 polymer ?
#
loop_
_entity_poly.entity_id
_entity_poly.type
_entity_poly.pdbx_seq_one_letter_code
_entity_poly.pdbx_strand_id
1 'polypeptide(L)'
;MISRWPFYASVAVLGGECIACFLAGSIELGARGAMVPIDSAESTEQARFAIELFAIGGLNLVGFVAFLLRRSAWGWWLVLGMQVGVFVLALIEGVLTDIGWFYFSSLPLLSLFLLLAFRKQDARLKPSLQGNPTAYLTR
;
A
#
# COMPACT_ATOMS: atom_id res chain seq x y z
N MET A 1 5.07 28.17 -5.47
CA MET A 1 4.45 27.28 -4.45
C MET A 1 4.98 25.87 -4.64
N ILE A 2 5.53 25.25 -3.60
CA ILE A 2 5.87 23.82 -3.65
C ILE A 2 4.55 23.05 -3.77
N SER A 3 4.36 22.35 -4.89
CA SER A 3 3.17 21.54 -5.13
C SER A 3 3.09 20.44 -4.07
N ARG A 4 2.06 20.46 -3.23
CA ARG A 4 1.81 19.42 -2.21
C ARG A 4 1.11 18.18 -2.76
N TRP A 5 0.69 18.23 -4.03
CA TRP A 5 0.02 17.15 -4.75
C TRP A 5 0.67 15.76 -4.64
N PRO A 6 1.98 15.58 -4.91
CA PRO A 6 2.60 14.26 -4.83
C PRO A 6 2.56 13.64 -3.43
N PHE A 7 2.55 14.47 -2.38
CA PHE A 7 2.33 14.01 -1.01
C PHE A 7 0.89 13.56 -0.79
N TYR A 8 -0.10 14.35 -1.19
CA TYR A 8 -1.51 13.95 -1.08
C TYR A 8 -1.84 12.70 -1.90
N ALA A 9 -1.23 12.55 -3.08
CA ALA A 9 -1.36 11.36 -3.90
C ALA A 9 -0.76 10.13 -3.21
N SER A 10 0.41 10.26 -2.56
CA SER A 10 1.00 9.19 -1.76
C SER A 10 0.11 8.79 -0.58
N VAL A 11 -0.51 9.78 0.09
CA VAL A 11 -1.46 9.56 1.17
C VAL A 11 -2.70 8.79 0.68
N ALA A 12 -3.24 9.17 -0.47
CA ALA A 12 -4.40 8.51 -1.06
C ALA A 12 -4.10 7.06 -1.45
N VAL A 13 -2.92 6.78 -2.02
CA VAL A 13 -2.51 5.41 -2.39
C VAL A 13 -2.38 4.53 -1.14
N LEU A 14 -1.63 4.99 -0.14
CA LEU A 14 -1.42 4.21 1.09
C LEU A 14 -2.72 3.98 1.86
N GLY A 15 -3.56 5.02 1.97
CA GLY A 15 -4.87 4.90 2.60
C GLY A 15 -5.80 3.96 1.84
N GLY A 16 -5.81 4.04 0.51
CA GLY A 16 -6.59 3.18 -0.36
C GLY A 16 -6.20 1.70 -0.23
N GLU A 17 -4.90 1.41 -0.14
CA GLU A 17 -4.41 0.06 0.08
C GLU A 17 -4.83 -0.50 1.43
N CYS A 18 -4.77 0.30 2.50
CA CYS A 18 -5.28 -0.11 3.81
C CYS A 18 -6.74 -0.54 3.71
N ILE A 19 -7.58 0.31 3.10
CA ILE A 19 -9.01 0.04 2.92
C ILE A 19 -9.20 -1.23 2.07
N ALA A 20 -8.45 -1.40 0.98
CA ALA A 20 -8.53 -2.57 0.13
C ALA A 20 -8.20 -3.87 0.90
N CYS A 21 -7.19 -3.86 1.77
CA CYS A 21 -6.84 -5.00 2.61
C CYS A 21 -7.97 -5.36 3.60
N PHE A 22 -8.52 -4.35 4.29
CA PHE A 22 -9.65 -4.55 5.21
C PHE A 22 -10.91 -5.05 4.48
N LEU A 23 -11.19 -4.52 3.29
CA LEU A 23 -12.35 -4.91 2.49
C LEU A 23 -12.19 -6.34 1.95
N ALA A 24 -11.00 -6.70 1.46
CA ALA A 24 -10.69 -8.05 1.01
C ALA A 24 -10.87 -9.06 2.15
N GLY A 25 -10.30 -8.80 3.33
CA GLY A 25 -10.49 -9.65 4.51
C GLY A 25 -11.96 -9.77 4.93
N SER A 26 -12.72 -8.67 4.85
CA SER A 26 -14.17 -8.69 5.16
C SER A 26 -14.99 -9.51 4.16
N ILE A 27 -14.65 -9.46 2.86
CA ILE A 27 -15.34 -10.22 1.80
C ILE A 27 -15.05 -11.72 1.97
N GLU A 28 -13.80 -12.09 2.22
CA GLU A 28 -13.39 -13.47 2.44
C GLU A 28 -14.05 -14.05 3.70
N LEU A 29 -14.14 -13.27 4.78
CA LEU A 29 -14.81 -13.71 6.01
C LEU A 29 -16.34 -13.78 5.87
N GLY A 30 -16.95 -12.82 5.18
CA GLY A 30 -18.41 -12.66 5.10
C GLY A 30 -19.06 -13.42 3.93
N ALA A 31 -18.71 -13.07 2.70
CA ALA A 31 -19.40 -13.54 1.51
C ALA A 31 -19.01 -14.97 1.14
N ARG A 32 -17.72 -15.30 1.25
CA ARG A 32 -17.24 -16.66 0.98
C ARG A 32 -17.39 -17.58 2.19
N GLY A 33 -17.31 -17.05 3.42
CA GLY A 33 -17.55 -17.84 4.64
C GLY A 33 -18.98 -18.39 4.72
N ALA A 34 -19.94 -17.75 4.06
CA ALA A 34 -21.31 -18.22 3.93
C ALA A 34 -21.53 -19.25 2.81
N MET A 35 -20.60 -19.35 1.84
CA MET A 35 -20.69 -20.30 0.72
C MET A 35 -20.02 -21.64 1.03
N VAL A 36 -19.12 -21.69 2.01
CA VAL A 36 -18.35 -22.89 2.36
C VAL A 36 -18.97 -23.56 3.60
N PRO A 37 -19.22 -24.89 3.59
CA PRO A 37 -19.71 -25.60 4.77
C PRO A 37 -18.76 -25.43 5.96
N ILE A 38 -19.32 -25.12 7.13
CA ILE A 38 -18.57 -24.78 8.36
C ILE A 38 -17.54 -25.86 8.75
N ASP A 39 -17.85 -27.14 8.47
CA ASP A 39 -17.01 -28.29 8.84
C ASP A 39 -16.01 -28.74 7.75
N SER A 40 -15.80 -27.95 6.70
CA SER A 40 -14.82 -28.28 5.64
C SER A 40 -13.42 -27.72 5.96
N ALA A 41 -12.37 -28.42 5.52
CA ALA A 41 -11.00 -27.92 5.62
C ALA A 41 -10.82 -26.55 4.93
N GLU A 42 -11.58 -26.32 3.85
CA GLU A 42 -11.61 -25.06 3.09
C GLU A 42 -12.09 -23.86 3.93
N SER A 43 -13.03 -24.05 4.87
CA SER A 43 -13.52 -22.96 5.74
C SER A 43 -12.44 -22.42 6.67
N THR A 44 -11.55 -23.31 7.13
CA THR A 44 -10.45 -23.00 8.04
C THR A 44 -9.34 -22.25 7.31
N GLU A 45 -9.00 -22.67 6.08
CA GLU A 45 -8.01 -21.98 5.25
C GLU A 45 -8.48 -20.58 4.85
N GLN A 46 -9.77 -20.42 4.52
CA GLN A 46 -10.33 -19.13 4.16
C GLN A 46 -10.45 -18.16 5.35
N ALA A 47 -10.78 -18.67 6.54
CA ALA A 47 -10.76 -17.86 7.77
C ALA A 47 -9.33 -17.39 8.09
N ARG A 48 -8.34 -18.27 7.90
CA ARG A 48 -6.93 -17.91 8.05
C ARG A 48 -6.51 -16.83 7.05
N PHE A 49 -6.89 -16.98 5.77
CA PHE A 49 -6.64 -15.99 4.73
C PHE A 49 -7.23 -14.62 5.08
N ALA A 50 -8.49 -14.58 5.54
CA ALA A 50 -9.13 -13.35 5.98
C ALA A 50 -8.40 -12.67 7.15
N ILE A 51 -8.00 -13.45 8.16
CA ILE A 51 -7.23 -12.94 9.32
C ILE A 51 -5.89 -12.35 8.88
N GLU A 52 -5.19 -13.03 7.96
CA GLU A 52 -3.91 -12.57 7.43
C GLU A 52 -4.08 -11.27 6.63
N LEU A 53 -5.15 -11.12 5.84
CA LEU A 53 -5.49 -9.87 5.16
C LEU A 53 -5.78 -8.72 6.14
N PHE A 54 -6.49 -8.99 7.24
CA PHE A 54 -6.71 -8.02 8.31
C PHE A 54 -5.41 -7.61 9.00
N ALA A 55 -4.51 -8.56 9.25
CA ALA A 55 -3.21 -8.31 9.84
C ALA A 55 -2.32 -7.45 8.92
N ILE A 56 -2.31 -7.75 7.61
CA ILE A 56 -1.62 -6.95 6.60
C ILE A 56 -2.21 -5.53 6.51
N GLY A 57 -3.54 -5.41 6.50
CA GLY A 57 -4.22 -4.11 6.53
C GLY A 57 -3.86 -3.28 7.78
N GLY A 58 -3.79 -3.93 8.94
CA GLY A 58 -3.32 -3.32 10.19
C GLY A 58 -1.86 -2.89 10.14
N LEU A 59 -0.98 -3.72 9.59
CA LEU A 59 0.44 -3.41 9.41
C LEU A 59 0.62 -2.19 8.49
N ASN A 60 -0.09 -2.18 7.34
CA ASN A 60 -0.10 -1.06 6.41
C ASN A 60 -0.64 0.21 7.06
N LEU A 61 -1.67 0.12 7.91
CA LEU A 61 -2.18 1.26 8.67
C LEU A 61 -1.14 1.83 9.65
N VAL A 62 -0.40 0.96 10.36
CA VAL A 62 0.70 1.41 11.24
C VAL A 62 1.79 2.11 10.43
N GLY A 63 2.19 1.54 9.29
CA GLY A 63 3.15 2.16 8.38
C GLY A 63 2.67 3.52 7.87
N PHE A 64 1.39 3.61 7.50
CA PHE A 64 0.75 4.84 7.05
C PHE A 64 0.69 5.92 8.15
N VAL A 65 0.32 5.57 9.37
CA VAL A 65 0.31 6.50 10.51
C VAL A 65 1.73 6.96 10.81
N ALA A 66 2.72 6.05 10.84
CA ALA A 66 4.12 6.40 11.04
C ALA A 66 4.63 7.34 9.93
N PHE A 67 4.21 7.12 8.68
CA PHE A 67 4.52 7.98 7.55
C PHE A 67 3.94 9.39 7.68
N LEU A 68 2.69 9.50 8.14
CA LEU A 68 2.04 10.80 8.40
C LEU A 68 2.71 11.56 9.54
N LEU A 69 3.03 10.87 10.65
CA LEU A 69 3.62 11.47 11.84
C LEU A 69 5.09 11.87 11.64
N ARG A 70 5.86 11.04 10.94
CA ARG A 70 7.27 11.28 10.63
C ARG A 70 7.43 11.31 9.11
N ARG A 71 7.28 12.52 8.54
CA ARG A 71 7.60 12.85 7.14
C ARG A 71 9.12 12.84 6.85
N SER A 72 9.82 11.88 7.45
CA SER A 72 11.26 11.67 7.40
C SER A 72 11.58 10.56 6.38
N ALA A 73 12.83 10.54 5.91
CA ALA A 73 13.34 9.48 5.05
C ALA A 73 13.15 8.08 5.69
N TRP A 74 13.20 7.99 7.02
CA TRP A 74 12.96 6.76 7.77
C TRP A 74 11.53 6.23 7.65
N GLY A 75 10.52 7.12 7.67
CA GLY A 75 9.12 6.73 7.46
C GLY A 75 8.89 6.18 6.05
N TRP A 76 9.57 6.76 5.06
CA TRP A 76 9.59 6.25 3.69
C TRP A 76 10.23 4.86 3.58
N TRP A 77 11.37 4.61 4.24
CA TRP A 77 12.00 3.29 4.25
C TRP A 77 11.13 2.23 4.91
N LEU A 78 10.40 2.60 5.96
CA LEU A 78 9.45 1.72 6.64
C LEU A 78 8.30 1.33 5.71
N VAL A 79 7.71 2.29 4.99
CA VAL A 79 6.67 2.03 3.99
C VAL A 79 7.20 1.12 2.88
N LEU A 80 8.38 1.42 2.31
CA LEU A 80 8.98 0.57 1.27
C LEU A 80 9.25 -0.85 1.77
N GLY A 81 9.79 -0.98 2.99
CA GLY A 81 10.05 -2.27 3.60
C GLY A 81 8.78 -3.09 3.83
N MET A 82 7.71 -2.45 4.32
CA MET A 82 6.41 -3.10 4.48
C MET A 82 5.85 -3.57 3.14
N GLN A 83 5.86 -2.71 2.12
CA GLN A 83 5.33 -3.06 0.79
C GLN A 83 6.07 -4.25 0.16
N VAL A 84 7.40 -4.24 0.23
CA VAL A 84 8.21 -5.36 -0.27
C VAL A 84 7.96 -6.62 0.55
N GLY A 85 7.85 -6.51 1.88
CA GLY A 85 7.55 -7.63 2.77
C GLY A 85 6.19 -8.26 2.47
N VAL A 86 5.14 -7.44 2.34
CA VAL A 86 3.77 -7.88 2.00
C VAL A 86 3.75 -8.50 0.60
N PHE A 87 4.46 -7.93 -0.36
CA PHE A 87 4.58 -8.50 -1.70
C PHE A 87 5.23 -9.89 -1.70
N VAL A 88 6.37 -10.04 -1.01
CA VAL A 88 7.08 -11.33 -0.91
C VAL A 88 6.22 -12.35 -0.16
N LEU A 89 5.57 -11.95 0.93
CA LEU A 89 4.65 -12.81 1.67
C LEU A 89 3.51 -13.29 0.77
N ALA A 90 2.87 -12.39 0.03
CA ALA A 90 1.81 -12.72 -0.91
C ALA A 90 2.29 -13.64 -2.05
N LEU A 91 3.53 -13.52 -2.52
CA LEU A 91 4.07 -14.47 -3.49
C LEU A 91 4.32 -15.85 -2.89
N ILE A 92 4.87 -15.93 -1.67
CA ILE A 92 5.13 -17.19 -0.99
C ILE A 92 3.80 -17.92 -0.72
N GLU A 93 2.84 -17.23 -0.13
CA GLU A 93 1.52 -17.77 0.13
C GLU A 93 0.79 -18.10 -1.18
N GLY A 94 0.95 -17.30 -2.23
CA GLY A 94 0.37 -17.61 -3.55
C GLY A 94 0.87 -18.91 -4.17
N VAL A 95 2.12 -19.27 -3.92
CA VAL A 95 2.69 -20.55 -4.37
C VAL A 95 2.25 -21.71 -3.47
N LEU A 96 2.07 -21.47 -2.17
CA LEU A 96 1.86 -22.52 -1.18
C LEU A 96 0.39 -22.84 -0.90
N THR A 97 -0.51 -21.86 -1.00
CA THR A 97 -1.90 -21.99 -0.54
C THR A 97 -2.90 -21.69 -1.65
N ASP A 98 -3.02 -20.42 -2.07
CA ASP A 98 -4.11 -19.99 -2.96
C ASP A 98 -3.64 -18.97 -4.00
N ILE A 99 -4.10 -19.14 -5.25
CA ILE A 99 -3.89 -18.18 -6.34
C ILE A 99 -4.46 -16.79 -6.03
N GLY A 100 -5.41 -16.67 -5.10
CA GLY A 100 -5.92 -15.39 -4.58
C GLY A 100 -4.81 -14.47 -4.05
N TRP A 101 -3.77 -15.03 -3.43
CA TRP A 101 -2.60 -14.29 -2.97
C TRP A 101 -1.77 -13.71 -4.12
N PHE A 102 -1.70 -14.37 -5.28
CA PHE A 102 -1.05 -13.82 -6.46
C PHE A 102 -1.76 -12.56 -6.96
N TYR A 103 -3.10 -12.56 -6.99
CA TYR A 103 -3.86 -11.35 -7.34
C TYR A 103 -3.66 -10.25 -6.29
N PHE A 104 -3.66 -10.59 -5.01
CA PHE A 104 -3.39 -9.64 -3.94
C PHE A 104 -1.98 -9.02 -4.04
N SER A 105 -0.97 -9.79 -4.45
CA SER A 105 0.42 -9.33 -4.62
C SER A 105 0.58 -8.17 -5.62
N SER A 106 -0.39 -7.98 -6.53
CA SER A 106 -0.39 -6.86 -7.47
C SER A 106 -0.65 -5.51 -6.79
N LEU A 107 -1.35 -5.50 -5.64
CA LEU A 107 -1.66 -4.28 -4.88
C LEU A 107 -0.40 -3.62 -4.30
N PRO A 108 0.45 -4.29 -3.51
CA PRO A 108 1.68 -3.67 -2.99
C PRO A 108 2.65 -3.29 -4.11
N LEU A 109 2.67 -4.04 -5.22
CA LEU A 109 3.42 -3.70 -6.43
C LEU A 109 2.95 -2.38 -7.06
N LEU A 110 1.64 -2.23 -7.26
CA LEU A 110 1.03 -1.03 -7.82
C LEU A 110 1.27 0.17 -6.89
N SER A 111 1.08 -0.01 -5.58
CA SER A 111 1.37 1.00 -4.57
C SER A 111 2.82 1.44 -4.61
N LEU A 112 3.77 0.51 -4.63
CA LEU A 112 5.20 0.80 -4.79
C LEU A 112 5.49 1.61 -6.05
N PHE A 113 4.94 1.19 -7.18
CA PHE A 113 5.13 1.86 -8.46
C PHE A 113 4.64 3.32 -8.41
N LEU A 114 3.42 3.54 -7.91
CA LEU A 114 2.82 4.87 -7.81
C LEU A 114 3.60 5.77 -6.83
N LEU A 115 4.00 5.24 -5.68
CA LEU A 115 4.80 5.97 -4.68
C LEU A 115 6.15 6.41 -5.26
N LEU A 116 6.84 5.53 -6.00
CA LEU A 116 8.08 5.87 -6.68
C LEU A 116 7.87 6.91 -7.79
N ALA A 117 6.78 6.80 -8.56
CA ALA A 117 6.43 7.77 -9.59
C ALA A 117 6.20 9.18 -9.02
N PHE A 118 5.41 9.30 -7.94
CA PHE A 118 5.16 10.57 -7.27
C PHE A 118 6.43 11.16 -6.68
N ARG A 119 7.29 10.33 -6.07
CA ARG A 119 8.57 10.78 -5.52
C ARG A 119 9.51 11.29 -6.62
N LYS A 120 9.55 10.64 -7.78
CA LYS A 120 10.36 11.07 -8.93
C LYS A 120 9.85 12.39 -9.51
N GLN A 121 8.53 12.61 -9.53
CA GLN A 121 7.96 13.91 -9.92
C GLN A 121 8.33 15.01 -8.91
N ASP A 122 8.24 14.73 -7.62
CA ASP A 122 8.68 15.66 -6.56
C ASP A 122 10.16 16.06 -6.71
N ALA A 123 11.02 15.09 -7.01
CA ALA A 123 12.45 15.32 -7.24
C ALA A 123 12.73 16.12 -8.52
N ARG A 124 11.88 16.00 -9.55
CA ARG A 124 12.00 16.79 -10.80
C ARG A 124 11.45 18.21 -10.69
N LEU A 125 10.47 18.44 -9.84
CA LEU A 125 9.86 19.76 -9.62
C LEU A 125 10.69 20.68 -8.71
N LYS A 126 11.53 20.12 -7.83
CA LYS A 126 12.38 20.91 -6.93
C LYS A 126 13.50 21.72 -7.64
N PRO A 127 14.28 21.15 -8.59
CA PRO A 127 15.37 21.87 -9.26
C PRO A 127 14.88 23.01 -10.17
N SER A 128 13.75 22.83 -10.85
CA SER A 128 13.21 23.82 -11.79
C SER A 128 12.71 25.11 -11.13
N LEU A 129 12.37 25.05 -9.83
CA LEU A 129 11.96 26.21 -9.03
C LEU A 129 13.12 26.94 -8.35
N GLN A 130 14.26 26.26 -8.11
CA GLN A 130 15.47 26.90 -7.55
C GLN A 130 16.37 27.52 -8.62
N GLY A 131 16.23 27.11 -9.90
CA GLY A 131 17.06 27.59 -11.00
C GLY A 131 16.66 28.91 -11.64
N ASN A 132 15.62 29.62 -11.18
CA ASN A 132 15.25 30.91 -11.81
C ASN A 132 14.77 31.99 -10.82
N PRO A 133 15.67 32.54 -9.98
CA PRO A 133 15.38 33.76 -9.23
C PRO A 133 15.34 35.03 -10.09
N THR A 134 15.71 34.99 -11.38
CA THR A 134 15.83 36.19 -12.24
C THR A 134 14.61 36.50 -13.11
N ALA A 135 13.64 35.59 -13.26
CA ALA A 135 12.46 35.83 -14.10
C ALA A 135 11.39 36.76 -13.51
N TYR A 136 11.50 37.15 -12.23
CA TYR A 136 10.52 38.02 -11.54
C TYR A 136 10.97 39.47 -11.36
N LEU A 137 12.14 39.86 -11.88
CA LEU A 137 12.67 41.23 -11.76
C LEU A 137 12.62 42.05 -13.06
N THR A 138 11.98 41.56 -14.12
CA THR A 138 11.88 42.26 -15.42
C THR A 138 10.45 42.40 -15.96
N ARG A 139 9.47 42.67 -15.10
CA ARG A 139 8.20 43.26 -15.54
C ARG A 139 7.68 44.29 -14.55
#